data_AF-A0A7X6WSP8-F1
#
_entry.id   AF-A0A7X6WSP8-F1
#
_cell.length_a   1.000
_cell.length_b   1.000
_cell.length_c   1.000
_cell.angle_alpha   90.00
_cell.angle_beta   90.00
_cell.angle_gamma   90.00
#
_symmetry.space_group_name_H-M   'P 1'
#
loop_
_entity.id
_entity.type
_entity.pdbx_description
1 polymer ?
#
loop_
_entity_poly.entity_id
_entity_poly.type
_entity_poly.pdbx_seq_one_letter_code
_entity_poly.pdbx_strand_id
1 'polypeptide(L)'
;RNILEGSFSLSGVPDTAFFEERLRLLKLFKPYAFKGIPDIRVIVYNKVPVMAMLRLPTRESGGKANLQQGAVGVGIDLASGVTTTAVQGKKSKIIDTIPNSRLSVSGLKIPYWKEILELAVKTQEISGLGFLGADVAIDKERGPVFLEVNARAGLSIQVANQAGLQERMERVSGLKIKTIKRGVNVGRDLFGGEIEEEVEDISGRRVIGIIEKVELTGRTGGEIEVEAKIDTGAGFTSIDLELAKNLGFEKTIEAYEKLNVKYEDIKDLTVKEREAIFKNIPYLETTAIVHSSHGTTYRPMVKIKIEMDKRVIYSKATIIDRAHLKYPIIIGNKDLGRFLIDVNKI
;
A
#
# COMPACT_ATOMS: atom_id res chain seq x y z
N ARG A 1 -26.33 37.48 -9.39
CA ARG A 1 -26.04 38.74 -10.11
C ARG A 1 -24.54 39.04 -10.08
N ASN A 2 -23.91 39.30 -8.93
CA ASN A 2 -22.46 39.60 -8.83
C ASN A 2 -21.47 38.66 -9.56
N ILE A 3 -21.72 37.35 -9.63
CA ILE A 3 -20.81 36.42 -10.35
C ILE A 3 -20.90 36.63 -11.87
N LEU A 4 -22.12 36.61 -12.42
CA LEU A 4 -22.35 36.78 -13.86
C LEU A 4 -22.05 38.21 -14.34
N GLU A 5 -22.10 39.18 -13.44
CA GLU A 5 -21.72 40.58 -13.68
C GLU A 5 -20.20 40.79 -13.59
N GLY A 6 -19.41 39.74 -13.34
CA GLY A 6 -17.96 39.80 -13.42
C GLY A 6 -17.25 40.30 -12.18
N SER A 7 -17.95 40.50 -11.05
CA SER A 7 -17.38 41.07 -9.82
C SER A 7 -16.26 40.21 -9.20
N PHE A 8 -16.14 38.95 -9.62
CA PHE A 8 -15.10 38.02 -9.16
C PHE A 8 -14.09 37.65 -10.26
N SER A 9 -14.26 38.18 -11.48
CA SER A 9 -13.28 38.02 -12.54
C SER A 9 -12.12 38.99 -12.35
N LEU A 10 -10.92 38.60 -12.79
CA LEU A 10 -9.73 39.45 -12.72
C LEU A 10 -9.87 40.79 -13.45
N SER A 11 -10.77 40.87 -14.43
CA SER A 11 -10.93 42.05 -15.31
C SER A 11 -12.28 42.77 -15.13
N GLY A 12 -13.13 42.32 -14.20
CA GLY A 12 -14.49 42.87 -14.02
C GLY A 12 -15.44 42.59 -15.18
N VAL A 13 -15.13 41.62 -16.04
CA VAL A 13 -15.94 41.25 -17.22
C VAL A 13 -16.96 40.17 -16.89
N PRO A 14 -18.12 40.12 -17.57
CA PRO A 14 -19.13 39.09 -17.36
C PRO A 14 -18.50 37.69 -17.33
N ASP A 15 -18.85 36.90 -16.33
CA ASP A 15 -18.17 35.66 -16.02
C ASP A 15 -19.15 34.46 -16.01
N THR A 16 -18.60 33.25 -16.08
CA THR A 16 -19.37 32.01 -16.07
C THR A 16 -19.40 31.43 -14.66
N ALA A 17 -20.60 31.12 -14.17
CA ALA A 17 -20.75 30.32 -12.95
C ALA A 17 -20.72 28.83 -13.32
N PHE A 18 -19.88 28.07 -12.64
CA PHE A 18 -19.91 26.61 -12.67
C PHE A 18 -20.26 26.07 -11.29
N PHE A 19 -20.85 24.87 -11.27
CA PHE A 19 -21.22 24.18 -10.04
C PHE A 19 -20.34 22.95 -9.91
N GLU A 20 -19.73 22.80 -8.75
CA GLU A 20 -18.94 21.63 -8.41
C GLU A 20 -19.61 20.86 -7.30
N GLU A 21 -19.32 19.57 -7.26
CA GLU A 21 -19.78 18.74 -6.17
C GLU A 21 -19.12 19.15 -4.85
N ARG A 22 -19.92 19.16 -3.79
CA ARG A 22 -19.43 19.50 -2.45
C ARG A 22 -18.65 18.33 -1.84
N LEU A 23 -17.37 18.57 -1.52
CA LEU A 23 -16.54 17.60 -0.81
C LEU A 23 -16.95 17.40 0.65
N ARG A 24 -16.69 16.21 1.17
CA ARG A 24 -16.96 15.80 2.55
C ARG A 24 -15.67 15.71 3.34
N LEU A 25 -15.65 16.40 4.48
CA LEU A 25 -14.48 16.45 5.36
C LEU A 25 -14.10 15.05 5.87
N LEU A 26 -12.84 14.65 5.63
CA LEU A 26 -12.25 13.46 6.20
C LEU A 26 -12.17 13.58 7.73
N LYS A 27 -12.53 12.50 8.45
CA LYS A 27 -12.55 12.48 9.93
C LYS A 27 -11.23 12.93 10.57
N LEU A 28 -10.10 12.55 9.96
CA LEU A 28 -8.74 12.93 10.37
C LEU A 28 -8.59 14.45 10.55
N PHE A 29 -9.20 15.24 9.67
CA PHE A 29 -9.05 16.70 9.66
C PHE A 29 -10.07 17.44 10.51
N LYS A 30 -11.11 16.75 10.99
CA LYS A 30 -12.17 17.35 11.83
C LYS A 30 -11.65 18.16 13.03
N PRO A 31 -10.63 17.72 13.79
CA PRO A 31 -10.14 18.50 14.93
C PRO A 31 -9.23 19.67 14.53
N TYR A 32 -8.81 19.74 13.27
CA TYR A 32 -7.85 20.75 12.77
C TYR A 32 -8.50 21.83 11.89
N ALA A 33 -9.70 21.60 11.35
CA ALA A 33 -10.35 22.47 10.37
C ALA A 33 -11.57 23.21 10.95
N PHE A 34 -11.68 24.51 10.67
CA PHE A 34 -12.86 25.31 10.98
C PHE A 34 -13.78 25.49 9.76
N LYS A 35 -14.95 24.84 9.75
CA LYS A 35 -16.05 24.94 8.75
C LYS A 35 -15.73 24.58 7.28
N GLY A 36 -14.49 24.72 6.83
CA GLY A 36 -14.04 24.44 5.47
C GLY A 36 -13.35 23.10 5.29
N ILE A 37 -12.94 22.84 4.05
CA ILE A 37 -12.17 21.67 3.64
C ILE A 37 -10.68 22.04 3.59
N PRO A 38 -9.81 21.33 4.32
CA PRO A 38 -8.38 21.41 4.08
C PRO A 38 -8.02 20.92 2.69
N ASP A 39 -7.00 21.53 2.13
CA ASP A 39 -6.41 21.09 0.88
C ASP A 39 -4.89 20.98 1.04
N ILE A 40 -4.27 20.26 0.13
CA ILE A 40 -2.85 20.02 0.04
C ILE A 40 -2.38 20.65 -1.25
N ARG A 41 -1.49 21.63 -1.12
CA ARG A 41 -0.80 22.24 -2.25
C ARG A 41 0.50 21.49 -2.50
N VAL A 42 0.68 20.98 -3.71
CA VAL A 42 1.93 20.39 -4.19
C VAL A 42 2.50 21.26 -5.30
N ILE A 43 3.72 21.76 -5.12
CA ILE A 43 4.45 22.46 -6.17
C ILE A 43 5.19 21.43 -7.01
N VAL A 44 4.97 21.47 -8.31
CA VAL A 44 5.59 20.57 -9.28
C VAL A 44 6.39 21.38 -10.28
N TYR A 45 7.64 20.97 -10.51
CA TYR A 45 8.53 21.55 -11.50
C TYR A 45 9.26 20.44 -12.25
N ASN A 46 9.35 20.54 -13.59
CA ASN A 46 9.97 19.53 -14.45
C ASN A 46 9.49 18.08 -14.17
N LYS A 47 8.18 17.89 -13.98
CA LYS A 47 7.51 16.62 -13.62
C LYS A 47 7.98 16.01 -12.29
N VAL A 48 8.54 16.82 -11.38
CA VAL A 48 8.97 16.42 -10.05
C VAL A 48 8.25 17.25 -8.98
N PRO A 49 7.62 16.64 -7.96
CA PRO A 49 7.17 17.37 -6.78
C PRO A 49 8.36 17.95 -6.03
N VAL A 50 8.37 19.27 -5.81
CA VAL A 50 9.50 19.96 -5.16
C VAL A 50 9.18 20.44 -3.75
N MET A 51 7.92 20.75 -3.45
CA MET A 51 7.44 21.14 -2.11
C MET A 51 5.97 20.80 -1.95
N ALA A 52 5.53 20.58 -0.73
CA ALA A 52 4.11 20.47 -0.44
C ALA A 52 3.73 21.12 0.90
N MET A 53 2.47 21.53 1.04
CA MET A 53 1.92 21.97 2.31
C MET A 53 0.44 21.62 2.44
N LEU A 54 0.04 21.29 3.66
CA LEU A 54 -1.35 21.22 4.08
C LEU A 54 -1.84 22.64 4.41
N ARG A 55 -3.01 23.01 3.93
CA ARG A 55 -3.67 24.28 4.27
C ARG A 55 -4.93 24.00 5.08
N LEU A 56 -4.98 24.59 6.27
CA LEU A 56 -6.04 24.38 7.24
C LEU A 56 -6.89 25.65 7.39
N PRO A 57 -8.21 25.56 7.15
CA PRO A 57 -9.11 26.69 7.33
C PRO A 57 -9.25 27.01 8.82
N THR A 58 -9.14 28.30 9.15
CA THR A 58 -9.24 28.84 10.51
C THR A 58 -10.44 29.77 10.66
N ARG A 59 -10.73 30.18 11.90
CA ARG A 59 -11.72 31.24 12.19
C ARG A 59 -11.35 32.56 11.51
N GLU A 60 -10.07 32.95 11.54
CA GLU A 60 -9.56 34.18 10.93
C GLU A 60 -9.79 34.20 9.42
N SER A 61 -9.56 33.06 8.75
CA SER A 61 -9.83 32.89 7.32
C SER A 61 -11.30 32.76 6.94
N GLY A 62 -12.23 32.86 7.91
CA GLY A 62 -13.66 32.63 7.67
C GLY A 62 -13.97 31.20 7.22
N GLY A 63 -13.09 30.23 7.51
CA GLY A 63 -13.22 28.85 7.08
C GLY A 63 -12.66 28.55 5.68
N LYS A 64 -11.73 29.37 5.17
CA LYS A 64 -11.09 29.17 3.85
C LYS A 64 -9.64 28.70 4.01
N ALA A 65 -9.19 27.78 3.18
CA ALA A 65 -7.79 27.31 3.15
C ALA A 65 -6.85 28.30 2.42
N ASN A 66 -6.89 29.57 2.82
CA ASN A 66 -6.11 30.65 2.22
C ASN A 66 -5.22 31.32 3.27
N LEU A 67 -3.89 31.11 3.17
CA LEU A 67 -2.92 31.67 4.11
C LEU A 67 -2.99 33.20 4.18
N GLN A 68 -3.23 33.88 3.07
CA GLN A 68 -3.31 35.35 3.06
C GLN A 68 -4.49 35.88 3.89
N GLN A 69 -5.51 35.06 4.11
CA GLN A 69 -6.69 35.38 4.91
C GLN A 69 -6.58 34.89 6.36
N GLY A 70 -5.43 34.37 6.80
CA GLY A 70 -5.26 33.89 8.18
C GLY A 70 -5.40 32.37 8.35
N ALA A 71 -5.42 31.60 7.26
CA ALA A 71 -5.35 30.15 7.35
C ALA A 71 -3.97 29.69 7.86
N VAL A 72 -3.90 28.45 8.32
CA VAL A 72 -2.64 27.80 8.69
C VAL A 72 -2.12 27.03 7.49
N GLY A 73 -0.83 27.16 7.18
CA GLY A 73 -0.10 26.29 6.27
C GLY A 73 0.87 25.42 7.06
N VAL A 74 1.01 24.15 6.70
CA VAL A 74 1.92 23.21 7.36
C VAL A 74 2.75 22.52 6.29
N GLY A 75 4.07 22.60 6.38
CA GLY A 75 4.95 21.89 5.44
C GLY A 75 4.68 20.39 5.48
N ILE A 76 4.95 19.70 4.38
CA ILE A 76 4.86 18.25 4.32
C ILE A 76 6.17 17.71 3.76
N ASP A 77 6.76 16.80 4.51
CA ASP A 77 7.91 16.05 4.07
C ASP A 77 7.54 15.19 2.84
N LEU A 78 8.22 15.40 1.71
CA LEU A 78 7.85 14.75 0.46
C LEU A 78 8.03 13.24 0.52
N ALA A 79 9.03 12.77 1.27
CA ALA A 79 9.38 11.36 1.36
C ALA A 79 8.34 10.58 2.18
N SER A 80 8.09 11.00 3.42
CA SER A 80 7.22 10.32 4.38
C SER A 80 5.74 10.72 4.32
N GLY A 81 5.41 11.89 3.76
CA GLY A 81 4.06 12.46 3.82
C GLY A 81 3.67 12.95 5.22
N VAL A 82 4.65 13.15 6.10
CA VAL A 82 4.44 13.64 7.46
C VAL A 82 4.57 15.16 7.47
N THR A 83 3.64 15.83 8.15
CA THR A 83 3.66 17.28 8.30
C THR A 83 4.79 17.76 9.20
N THR A 84 5.36 18.93 8.89
CA THR A 84 6.53 19.50 9.56
C THR A 84 6.21 20.83 10.24
N THR A 85 6.71 21.96 9.74
CA THR A 85 6.56 23.27 10.37
C THR A 85 5.22 23.92 10.00
N ALA A 86 4.52 24.45 11.01
CA ALA A 86 3.28 25.20 10.81
C ALA A 86 3.51 26.71 10.81
N VAL A 87 2.79 27.41 9.92
CA VAL A 87 2.80 28.86 9.77
C VAL A 87 1.38 29.40 9.65
N GLN A 88 1.14 30.63 10.08
CA GLN A 88 -0.18 31.28 9.97
C GLN A 88 -0.10 32.62 9.26
N GLY A 89 -1.13 32.87 8.44
CA GLY A 89 -1.45 34.20 7.96
C GLY A 89 -0.50 34.74 6.90
N LYS A 90 -0.75 35.97 6.47
CA LYS A 90 0.02 36.68 5.44
C LYS A 90 1.52 36.80 5.78
N LYS A 91 1.85 36.99 7.05
CA LYS A 91 3.23 37.12 7.53
C LYS A 91 3.93 35.76 7.68
N SER A 92 3.24 34.63 7.45
CA SER A 92 3.76 33.28 7.63
C SER A 92 4.43 33.08 8.99
N LYS A 93 3.77 33.57 10.05
CA LYS A 93 4.31 33.47 11.42
C LYS A 93 4.34 32.00 11.81
N ILE A 94 5.50 31.50 12.25
CA ILE A 94 5.63 30.13 12.76
C ILE A 94 4.78 29.96 14.02
N ILE A 95 4.09 28.84 14.12
CA ILE A 95 3.24 28.46 15.24
C ILE A 95 3.51 27.01 15.63
N ASP A 96 3.34 26.69 16.92
CA ASP A 96 3.49 25.31 17.42
C ASP A 96 2.16 24.54 17.43
N THR A 97 1.05 25.26 17.61
CA THR A 97 -0.31 24.70 17.67
C THR A 97 -1.28 25.49 16.80
N ILE A 98 -2.36 24.84 16.38
CA ILE A 98 -3.44 25.51 15.65
C ILE A 98 -4.06 26.61 16.53
N PRO A 99 -4.42 27.78 15.95
CA PRO A 99 -5.11 28.84 16.66
C PRO A 99 -6.39 28.35 17.34
N ASN A 100 -6.54 28.66 18.63
CA ASN A 100 -7.67 28.23 19.46
C ASN A 100 -7.73 26.70 19.69
N SER A 101 -6.59 26.01 19.56
CA SER A 101 -6.44 24.59 19.84
C SER A 101 -5.10 24.32 20.51
N ARG A 102 -5.02 23.22 21.28
CA ARG A 102 -3.76 22.70 21.82
C ARG A 102 -3.10 21.68 20.88
N LEU A 103 -3.73 21.41 19.74
CA LEU A 103 -3.26 20.41 18.80
C LEU A 103 -2.09 20.96 17.99
N SER A 104 -0.97 20.24 18.04
CA SER A 104 0.07 20.36 17.03
C SER A 104 -0.39 19.66 15.75
N VAL A 105 0.03 20.22 14.63
CA VAL A 105 -0.16 19.66 13.30
C VAL A 105 1.15 19.17 12.71
N SER A 106 2.25 19.24 13.45
CA SER A 106 3.51 18.57 13.10
C SER A 106 3.40 17.08 13.44
N GLY A 107 3.97 16.21 12.61
CA GLY A 107 3.92 14.75 12.81
C GLY A 107 2.63 14.07 12.33
N LEU A 108 1.70 14.80 11.70
CA LEU A 108 0.49 14.22 11.12
C LEU A 108 0.84 13.54 9.80
N LYS A 109 0.64 12.21 9.73
CA LYS A 109 0.79 11.44 8.48
C LYS A 109 -0.40 11.70 7.56
N ILE A 110 -0.14 12.21 6.36
CA ILE A 110 -1.16 12.45 5.34
C ILE A 110 -1.52 11.12 4.67
N PRO A 111 -2.80 10.72 4.65
CA PRO A 111 -3.21 9.50 3.96
C PRO A 111 -3.16 9.69 2.45
N TYR A 112 -2.97 8.59 1.71
CA TYR A 112 -2.90 8.57 0.24
C TYR A 112 -1.77 9.44 -0.34
N TRP A 113 -0.67 9.57 0.39
CA TRP A 113 0.36 10.55 0.07
C TRP A 113 0.97 10.34 -1.32
N LYS A 114 1.29 9.09 -1.67
CA LYS A 114 1.85 8.73 -2.96
C LYS A 114 0.87 9.04 -4.09
N GLU A 115 -0.41 8.70 -3.91
CA GLU A 115 -1.45 9.00 -4.89
C GLU A 115 -1.63 10.51 -5.11
N ILE A 116 -1.52 11.32 -4.05
CA ILE A 116 -1.58 12.78 -4.13
C ILE A 116 -0.42 13.33 -4.97
N LEU A 117 0.81 12.85 -4.72
CA LEU A 117 1.98 13.25 -5.51
C LEU A 117 1.86 12.82 -6.98
N GLU A 118 1.38 11.60 -7.23
CA GLU A 118 1.14 11.10 -8.59
C GLU A 118 0.07 11.94 -9.32
N LEU A 119 -1.01 12.32 -8.63
CA LEU A 119 -2.06 13.18 -9.16
C LEU A 119 -1.52 14.58 -9.52
N ALA A 120 -0.66 15.16 -8.68
CA ALA A 120 -0.04 16.45 -8.94
C ALA A 120 0.90 16.42 -10.17
N VAL A 121 1.75 15.38 -10.29
CA VAL A 121 2.64 15.22 -11.45
C VAL A 121 1.86 14.95 -12.74
N LYS A 122 0.83 14.10 -12.67
CA LYS A 122 -0.08 13.84 -13.80
C LYS A 122 -0.76 15.12 -14.29
N THR A 123 -1.18 15.97 -13.36
CA THR A 123 -1.78 17.28 -13.68
C THR A 123 -0.80 18.17 -14.44
N GLN A 124 0.48 18.16 -14.06
CA GLN A 124 1.50 18.91 -14.80
C GLN A 124 1.69 18.39 -16.23
N GLU A 125 1.72 17.07 -16.39
CA GLU A 125 1.86 16.46 -17.70
C GLU A 125 0.70 16.80 -18.64
N ILE A 126 -0.54 16.78 -18.12
CA ILE A 126 -1.74 17.09 -18.91
C ILE A 126 -1.86 18.59 -19.21
N SER A 127 -1.52 19.46 -18.24
CA SER A 127 -1.62 20.91 -18.42
C SER A 127 -0.52 21.51 -19.32
N GLY A 128 0.60 20.80 -19.48
CA GLY A 128 1.76 21.30 -20.24
C GLY A 128 2.55 22.42 -19.55
N LEU A 129 2.18 22.79 -18.31
CA LEU A 129 2.87 23.84 -17.56
C LEU A 129 4.22 23.34 -17.03
N GLY A 130 5.31 24.07 -17.28
CA GLY A 130 6.64 23.71 -16.75
C GLY A 130 6.77 23.85 -15.22
N PHE A 131 5.89 24.65 -14.60
CA PHE A 131 5.77 24.90 -13.17
C PHE A 131 4.29 25.04 -12.82
N LEU A 132 3.83 24.41 -11.73
CA LEU A 132 2.49 24.65 -11.20
C LEU A 132 2.40 24.37 -9.69
N GLY A 133 1.38 24.95 -9.06
CA GLY A 133 0.82 24.47 -7.80
C GLY A 133 -0.45 23.68 -8.05
N ALA A 134 -0.47 22.41 -7.68
CA ALA A 134 -1.63 21.53 -7.73
C ALA A 134 -2.28 21.50 -6.34
N ASP A 135 -3.56 21.81 -6.28
CA ASP A 135 -4.31 21.77 -5.03
C ASP A 135 -5.22 20.54 -4.99
N VAL A 136 -5.04 19.72 -3.97
CA VAL A 136 -5.70 18.42 -3.81
C VAL A 136 -6.37 18.36 -2.45
N ALA A 137 -7.67 18.07 -2.41
CA ALA A 137 -8.37 17.75 -1.16
C ALA A 137 -8.42 16.23 -0.95
N ILE A 138 -8.74 15.81 0.28
CA ILE A 138 -9.03 14.41 0.60
C ILE A 138 -10.49 14.31 1.02
N ASP A 139 -11.31 13.78 0.12
CA ASP A 139 -12.71 13.50 0.38
C ASP A 139 -12.86 12.23 1.23
N LYS A 140 -13.83 12.25 2.15
CA LYS A 140 -14.11 11.15 3.07
C LYS A 140 -14.37 9.81 2.36
N GLU A 141 -15.01 9.82 1.20
CA GLU A 141 -15.47 8.60 0.51
C GLU A 141 -14.63 8.30 -0.73
N ARG A 142 -14.17 9.34 -1.44
CA ARG A 142 -13.42 9.18 -2.69
C ARG A 142 -11.90 9.19 -2.53
N GLY A 143 -11.38 9.61 -1.38
CA GLY A 143 -9.94 9.83 -1.21
C GLY A 143 -9.47 11.10 -1.91
N PRO A 144 -8.26 11.14 -2.51
CA PRO A 144 -7.72 12.34 -3.15
C PRO A 144 -8.60 12.86 -4.30
N VAL A 145 -8.94 14.14 -4.25
CA VAL A 145 -9.72 14.85 -5.29
C VAL A 145 -8.96 16.11 -5.69
N PHE A 146 -8.72 16.26 -7.00
CA PHE A 146 -8.10 17.44 -7.57
C PHE A 146 -9.05 18.64 -7.52
N LEU A 147 -8.56 19.81 -7.13
CA LEU A 147 -9.36 21.05 -7.04
C LEU A 147 -8.99 22.04 -8.15
N GLU A 148 -7.76 22.55 -8.12
CA GLU A 148 -7.35 23.65 -9.00
C GLU A 148 -5.86 23.59 -9.38
N VAL A 149 -5.56 24.15 -10.55
CA VAL A 149 -4.19 24.38 -11.03
C VAL A 149 -3.84 25.85 -10.87
N ASN A 150 -2.71 26.13 -10.21
CA ASN A 150 -2.18 27.47 -10.04
C ASN A 150 -0.87 27.64 -10.82
N ALA A 151 -0.88 28.41 -11.91
CA ALA A 151 0.33 28.74 -12.67
C ALA A 151 1.31 29.64 -11.92
N ARG A 152 0.83 30.37 -10.89
CA ARG A 152 1.62 31.27 -10.03
C ARG A 152 1.31 30.99 -8.56
N ALA A 153 1.79 29.86 -8.08
CA ALA A 153 1.57 29.44 -6.70
C ALA A 153 2.21 30.42 -5.69
N GLY A 154 1.54 30.63 -4.56
CA GLY A 154 2.04 31.49 -3.48
C GLY A 154 3.33 30.94 -2.85
N LEU A 155 4.30 31.84 -2.61
CA LEU A 155 5.64 31.49 -2.13
C LEU A 155 5.76 31.21 -0.64
N SER A 156 4.71 31.43 0.15
CA SER A 156 4.69 31.18 1.59
C SER A 156 4.92 29.71 1.97
N ILE A 157 4.73 28.80 1.02
CA ILE A 157 5.03 27.37 1.18
C ILE A 157 6.49 27.11 1.57
N GLN A 158 7.42 27.98 1.15
CA GLN A 158 8.84 27.89 1.51
C GLN A 158 9.06 28.02 3.01
N VAL A 159 8.32 28.93 3.67
CA VAL A 159 8.42 29.12 5.12
C VAL A 159 7.89 27.90 5.86
N ALA A 160 6.78 27.33 5.39
CA ALA A 160 6.22 26.10 5.98
C ALA A 160 7.16 24.88 5.82
N ASN A 161 7.96 24.85 4.75
CA ASN A 161 8.92 23.77 4.47
C ASN A 161 10.34 24.07 4.97
N GLN A 162 10.59 25.26 5.56
CA GLN A 162 11.91 25.73 5.99
C GLN A 162 12.99 25.58 4.89
N ALA A 163 12.62 25.77 3.62
CA ALA A 163 13.50 25.58 2.48
C ALA A 163 13.17 26.54 1.33
N GLY A 164 14.20 26.93 0.57
CA GLY A 164 14.06 27.77 -0.62
C GLY A 164 13.59 26.98 -1.85
N LEU A 165 12.67 27.56 -2.63
CA LEU A 165 12.10 26.92 -3.82
C LEU A 165 13.10 26.93 -4.99
N GLN A 166 13.90 27.98 -5.11
CA GLN A 166 14.89 28.12 -6.17
C GLN A 166 15.88 26.95 -6.21
N GLU A 167 16.54 26.67 -5.08
CA GLU A 167 17.52 25.59 -4.98
C GLU A 167 16.90 24.22 -5.35
N ARG A 168 15.67 23.96 -4.90
CA ARG A 168 14.97 22.71 -5.23
C ARG A 168 14.66 22.62 -6.73
N MET A 169 14.20 23.71 -7.35
CA MET A 169 13.94 23.72 -8.79
C MET A 169 15.22 23.54 -9.60
N GLU A 170 16.32 24.16 -9.20
CA GLU A 170 17.63 24.02 -9.86
C GLU A 170 18.12 22.56 -9.86
N ARG A 171 17.99 21.85 -8.73
CA ARG A 171 18.41 20.44 -8.61
C ARG A 171 17.70 19.48 -9.58
N VAL A 172 16.46 19.77 -9.94
CA VAL A 172 15.68 18.93 -10.88
C VAL A 172 15.61 19.53 -12.28
N SER A 173 16.20 20.71 -12.49
CA SER A 173 16.24 21.34 -13.81
C SER A 173 17.01 20.47 -14.79
N GLY A 174 16.46 20.26 -15.99
CA GLY A 174 17.09 19.47 -17.04
C GLY A 174 17.01 17.94 -16.86
N LEU A 175 16.46 17.43 -15.75
CA LEU A 175 16.20 15.99 -15.60
C LEU A 175 15.18 15.50 -16.64
N LYS A 176 15.45 14.33 -17.23
CA LYS A 176 14.51 13.69 -18.18
C LYS A 176 13.57 12.73 -17.45
N ILE A 177 12.44 13.23 -16.99
CA ILE A 177 11.40 12.43 -16.33
C ILE A 177 10.46 11.81 -17.37
N LYS A 178 10.55 10.47 -17.53
CA LYS A 178 9.77 9.70 -18.51
C LYS A 178 8.43 9.17 -17.99
N THR A 179 8.28 9.01 -16.68
CA THR A 179 7.07 8.45 -16.06
C THR A 179 6.70 9.23 -14.80
N ILE A 180 5.40 9.27 -14.49
CA ILE A 180 4.85 9.90 -13.28
C ILE A 180 5.53 9.32 -12.03
N LYS A 181 5.61 7.99 -11.94
CA LYS A 181 6.25 7.30 -10.81
C LYS A 181 7.71 7.70 -10.62
N ARG A 182 8.47 7.87 -11.71
CA ARG A 182 9.86 8.33 -11.62
C ARG A 182 9.95 9.76 -11.09
N GLY A 183 9.05 10.63 -11.55
CA GLY A 183 8.97 12.02 -11.08
C GLY A 183 8.68 12.11 -9.58
N VAL A 184 7.71 11.33 -9.10
CA VAL A 184 7.38 11.21 -7.68
C VAL A 184 8.57 10.71 -6.87
N ASN A 185 9.20 9.60 -7.27
CA ASN A 185 10.34 9.04 -6.53
C ASN A 185 11.51 10.04 -6.45
N VAL A 186 11.88 10.68 -7.57
CA VAL A 186 12.94 11.71 -7.57
C VAL A 186 12.63 12.85 -6.59
N GLY A 187 11.37 13.30 -6.54
CA GLY A 187 10.96 14.34 -5.59
C GLY A 187 11.06 13.88 -4.13
N ARG A 188 10.66 12.64 -3.84
CA ARG A 188 10.76 12.04 -2.51
C ARG A 188 12.23 11.92 -2.08
N ASP A 189 13.08 11.35 -2.95
CA ASP A 189 14.49 11.07 -2.65
C ASP A 189 15.32 12.35 -2.47
N LEU A 190 15.04 13.40 -3.26
CA LEU A 190 15.82 14.64 -3.21
C LEU A 190 15.36 15.63 -2.14
N PHE A 191 14.09 15.60 -1.75
CA PHE A 191 13.44 16.70 -1.05
C PHE A 191 12.63 16.33 0.19
N GLY A 192 12.60 15.05 0.56
CA GLY A 192 12.17 14.65 1.90
C GLY A 192 13.32 14.09 2.74
N GLY A 193 13.01 13.81 4.00
CA GLY A 193 13.92 13.21 4.96
C GLY A 193 14.12 11.72 4.74
N GLU A 194 15.00 11.12 5.54
CA GLU A 194 15.19 9.68 5.56
C GLU A 194 13.86 8.99 5.93
N ILE A 195 13.37 8.14 5.02
CA ILE A 195 12.28 7.23 5.31
C ILE A 195 12.91 5.89 5.69
N GLU A 196 12.42 5.25 6.75
CA GLU A 196 12.47 3.80 6.81
C GLU A 196 11.56 3.27 5.69
N GLU A 197 12.12 2.97 4.53
CA GLU A 197 11.39 2.34 3.44
C GLU A 197 10.78 1.03 3.96
N GLU A 198 9.45 0.90 3.93
CA GLU A 198 8.79 -0.35 4.27
C GLU A 198 9.34 -1.43 3.33
N VAL A 199 9.79 -2.57 3.88
CA VAL A 199 10.50 -3.64 3.15
C VAL A 199 9.71 -4.15 1.92
N GLU A 200 8.39 -3.96 1.93
CA GLU A 200 7.50 -4.24 0.81
C GLU A 200 7.76 -3.36 -0.43
N ASP A 201 8.06 -2.07 -0.24
CA ASP A 201 8.30 -1.10 -1.32
C ASP A 201 9.63 -1.35 -2.02
N ILE A 202 10.64 -1.85 -1.30
CA ILE A 202 11.97 -2.18 -1.85
C ILE A 202 11.93 -3.48 -2.67
N SER A 203 11.24 -4.50 -2.13
CA SER A 203 11.32 -5.87 -2.66
C SER A 203 10.20 -6.24 -3.64
N GLY A 204 9.08 -5.50 -3.63
CA GLY A 204 7.84 -5.88 -4.33
C GLY A 204 7.18 -7.16 -3.80
N ARG A 205 7.66 -7.68 -2.66
CA ARG A 205 7.14 -8.85 -1.95
C ARG A 205 6.39 -8.40 -0.71
N ARG A 206 5.27 -9.06 -0.41
CA ARG A 206 4.48 -8.78 0.81
C ARG A 206 5.19 -9.28 2.05
N VAL A 207 5.13 -8.55 3.16
CA VAL A 207 5.70 -8.98 4.44
C VAL A 207 4.62 -9.70 5.25
N ILE A 208 4.82 -10.99 5.48
CA ILE A 208 3.96 -11.85 6.30
C ILE A 208 4.65 -12.25 7.60
N GLY A 209 3.86 -12.62 8.61
CA GLY A 209 4.36 -13.13 9.88
C GLY A 209 4.78 -14.60 9.80
N ILE A 210 5.17 -15.15 10.95
CA ILE A 210 5.46 -16.60 11.09
C ILE A 210 4.20 -17.45 11.18
N ILE A 211 3.05 -16.82 11.41
CA ILE A 211 1.71 -17.41 11.44
C ILE A 211 0.82 -16.51 10.58
N GLU A 212 0.05 -17.10 9.68
CA GLU A 212 -0.88 -16.37 8.83
C GLU A 212 -2.21 -17.11 8.75
N LYS A 213 -3.31 -16.36 8.71
CA LYS A 213 -4.61 -16.94 8.35
C LYS A 213 -4.66 -17.18 6.86
N VAL A 214 -5.07 -18.38 6.47
CA VAL A 214 -5.20 -18.77 5.07
C VAL A 214 -6.53 -19.40 4.80
N GLU A 215 -7.03 -19.17 3.61
CA GLU A 215 -8.25 -19.79 3.10
C GLU A 215 -7.87 -20.83 2.04
N LEU A 216 -8.36 -22.04 2.23
CA LEU A 216 -8.02 -23.20 1.44
C LEU A 216 -9.22 -23.64 0.62
N THR A 217 -9.00 -23.85 -0.68
CA THR A 217 -9.99 -24.48 -1.56
C THR A 217 -9.41 -25.76 -2.14
N GLY A 218 -10.10 -26.87 -1.88
CA GLY A 218 -9.76 -28.19 -2.40
C GLY A 218 -10.68 -28.60 -3.54
N ARG A 219 -11.04 -29.88 -3.57
CA ARG A 219 -11.90 -30.48 -4.60
C ARG A 219 -13.40 -30.26 -4.34
N THR A 220 -13.79 -30.13 -3.08
CA THR A 220 -15.19 -29.90 -2.68
C THR A 220 -15.70 -28.51 -3.06
N GLY A 221 -14.80 -27.57 -3.40
CA GLY A 221 -15.12 -26.18 -3.75
C GLY A 221 -15.46 -25.29 -2.55
N GLY A 222 -15.65 -25.86 -1.36
CA GLY A 222 -15.82 -25.10 -0.12
C GLY A 222 -14.49 -24.47 0.33
N GLU A 223 -14.59 -23.27 0.87
CA GLU A 223 -13.49 -22.53 1.48
C GLU A 223 -13.35 -22.91 2.96
N ILE A 224 -12.11 -23.21 3.39
CA ILE A 224 -11.79 -23.56 4.77
C ILE A 224 -10.73 -22.59 5.27
N GLU A 225 -11.06 -21.78 6.29
CA GLU A 225 -10.11 -20.89 6.96
C GLU A 225 -9.34 -21.65 8.05
N VAL A 226 -8.00 -21.56 8.03
CA VAL A 226 -7.11 -22.13 9.06
C VAL A 226 -5.92 -21.22 9.32
N GLU A 227 -5.30 -21.36 10.50
CA GLU A 227 -3.99 -20.76 10.77
C GLU A 227 -2.87 -21.64 10.21
N ALA A 228 -2.05 -21.05 9.34
CA ALA A 228 -0.89 -21.66 8.75
C ALA A 228 0.39 -21.18 9.42
N LYS A 229 1.29 -22.11 9.71
CA LYS A 229 2.66 -21.75 10.09
C LYS A 229 3.50 -21.56 8.84
N ILE A 230 4.17 -20.41 8.75
CA ILE A 230 5.12 -20.12 7.68
C ILE A 230 6.48 -20.74 8.04
N ASP A 231 6.97 -21.65 7.21
CA ASP A 231 8.17 -22.43 7.49
C ASP A 231 9.13 -22.41 6.29
N THR A 232 10.11 -21.51 6.35
CA THR A 232 11.14 -21.37 5.31
C THR A 232 12.08 -22.58 5.21
N GLY A 233 12.18 -23.37 6.29
CA GLY A 233 12.97 -24.60 6.33
C GLY A 233 12.25 -25.77 5.65
N ALA A 234 10.92 -25.71 5.54
CA ALA A 234 10.14 -26.72 4.83
C ALA A 234 10.18 -26.49 3.31
N GLY A 235 10.63 -27.48 2.55
CA GLY A 235 10.65 -27.40 1.09
C GLY A 235 9.26 -27.43 0.45
N PHE A 236 8.29 -28.09 1.08
CA PHE A 236 6.93 -28.26 0.57
C PHE A 236 5.90 -27.80 1.59
N THR A 237 4.79 -27.25 1.10
CA THR A 237 3.57 -27.06 1.88
C THR A 237 3.00 -28.42 2.27
N SER A 238 2.63 -28.59 3.54
CA SER A 238 2.09 -29.84 4.06
C SER A 238 0.79 -29.59 4.81
N ILE A 239 -0.22 -30.42 4.54
CA ILE A 239 -1.53 -30.40 5.20
C ILE A 239 -1.75 -31.68 6.00
N ASP A 240 -2.47 -31.54 7.11
CA ASP A 240 -2.92 -32.65 7.95
C ASP A 240 -3.96 -33.54 7.24
N LEU A 241 -4.11 -34.78 7.71
CA LEU A 241 -5.08 -35.76 7.20
C LEU A 241 -6.52 -35.26 7.31
N GLU A 242 -6.92 -34.70 8.45
CA GLU A 242 -8.29 -34.22 8.66
C GLU A 242 -8.60 -33.04 7.74
N LEU A 243 -7.65 -32.10 7.63
CA LEU A 243 -7.75 -30.97 6.71
C LEU A 243 -7.85 -31.45 5.26
N ALA A 244 -7.05 -32.44 4.85
CA ALA A 244 -7.12 -33.03 3.52
C ALA A 244 -8.46 -33.73 3.23
N LYS A 245 -9.07 -34.40 4.23
CA LYS A 245 -10.42 -34.98 4.10
C LYS A 245 -11.46 -33.89 3.85
N ASN A 246 -11.43 -32.81 4.63
CA ASN A 246 -12.36 -31.68 4.47
C ASN A 246 -12.21 -30.98 3.10
N LEU A 247 -11.00 -30.98 2.55
CA LEU A 247 -10.70 -30.49 1.19
C LEU A 247 -11.09 -31.48 0.07
N GLY A 248 -11.64 -32.67 0.40
CA GLY A 248 -12.17 -33.63 -0.56
C GLY A 248 -11.20 -34.70 -1.04
N PHE A 249 -10.10 -34.95 -0.30
CA PHE A 249 -9.06 -35.92 -0.63
C PHE A 249 -9.12 -37.22 0.20
N GLU A 250 -10.25 -37.51 0.85
CA GLU A 250 -10.45 -38.75 1.63
C GLU A 250 -10.10 -40.01 0.83
N LYS A 251 -10.61 -40.14 -0.41
CA LYS A 251 -10.32 -41.28 -1.29
C LYS A 251 -8.83 -41.39 -1.65
N THR A 252 -8.10 -40.28 -1.70
CA THR A 252 -6.65 -40.26 -1.93
C THR A 252 -5.91 -40.87 -0.74
N ILE A 253 -6.30 -40.46 0.46
CA ILE A 253 -5.73 -40.94 1.73
C ILE A 253 -5.96 -42.44 1.87
N GLU A 254 -7.20 -42.90 1.76
CA GLU A 254 -7.55 -44.32 1.90
C GLU A 254 -6.82 -45.21 0.88
N ALA A 255 -6.74 -44.77 -0.39
CA ALA A 255 -6.06 -45.52 -1.43
C ALA A 255 -4.54 -45.55 -1.21
N TYR A 256 -3.96 -44.46 -0.71
CA TYR A 256 -2.53 -44.38 -0.39
C TYR A 256 -2.16 -45.27 0.80
N GLU A 257 -2.94 -45.21 1.89
CA GLU A 257 -2.71 -46.02 3.09
C GLU A 257 -2.83 -47.52 2.80
N LYS A 258 -3.76 -47.94 1.94
CA LYS A 258 -3.92 -49.35 1.53
C LYS A 258 -2.70 -49.94 0.84
N LEU A 259 -1.88 -49.12 0.18
CA LEU A 259 -0.65 -49.60 -0.45
C LEU A 259 0.42 -49.95 0.59
N ASN A 260 0.41 -49.30 1.76
CA ASN A 260 1.34 -49.50 2.87
C ASN A 260 2.82 -49.50 2.44
N VAL A 261 3.18 -48.60 1.52
CA VAL A 261 4.54 -48.49 0.96
C VAL A 261 5.37 -47.53 1.81
N LYS A 262 6.52 -47.99 2.31
CA LYS A 262 7.48 -47.14 3.01
C LYS A 262 8.55 -46.63 2.06
N TYR A 263 9.24 -45.57 2.48
CA TYR A 263 10.34 -45.01 1.68
C TYR A 263 11.43 -46.03 1.41
N GLU A 264 11.76 -46.85 2.40
CA GLU A 264 12.78 -47.90 2.33
C GLU A 264 12.50 -48.93 1.24
N ASP A 265 11.22 -49.21 0.96
CA ASP A 265 10.78 -50.21 -0.01
C ASP A 265 10.97 -49.72 -1.46
N ILE A 266 11.02 -48.41 -1.66
CA ILE A 266 11.01 -47.77 -3.00
C ILE A 266 12.24 -46.90 -3.26
N LYS A 267 13.16 -46.77 -2.31
CA LYS A 267 14.34 -45.89 -2.41
C LYS A 267 15.24 -46.20 -3.61
N ASP A 268 15.28 -47.48 -4.03
CA ASP A 268 16.12 -47.96 -5.14
C ASP A 268 15.36 -48.01 -6.48
N LEU A 269 14.04 -47.79 -6.47
CA LEU A 269 13.21 -47.76 -7.69
C LEU A 269 13.42 -46.49 -8.50
N THR A 270 13.32 -46.62 -9.82
CA THR A 270 13.29 -45.51 -10.77
C THR A 270 12.01 -44.68 -10.63
N VAL A 271 12.02 -43.46 -11.17
CA VAL A 271 10.84 -42.57 -11.15
C VAL A 271 9.62 -43.24 -11.79
N LYS A 272 9.81 -43.92 -12.93
CA LYS A 272 8.72 -44.60 -13.65
C LYS A 272 8.11 -45.76 -12.86
N GLU A 273 8.95 -46.53 -12.16
CA GLU A 273 8.49 -47.64 -11.32
C GLU A 273 7.69 -47.12 -10.12
N ARG A 274 8.13 -46.02 -9.50
CA ARG A 274 7.36 -45.35 -8.44
C ARG A 274 6.03 -44.83 -8.94
N GLU A 275 6.01 -44.14 -10.08
CA GLU A 275 4.78 -43.64 -10.71
C GLU A 275 3.78 -44.76 -11.00
N ALA A 276 4.27 -45.95 -11.41
CA ALA A 276 3.41 -47.10 -11.68
C ALA A 276 2.68 -47.60 -10.42
N ILE A 277 3.33 -47.57 -9.26
CA ILE A 277 2.73 -48.00 -7.97
C ILE A 277 1.54 -47.12 -7.59
N PHE A 278 1.68 -45.80 -7.77
CA PHE A 278 0.68 -44.82 -7.31
C PHE A 278 -0.31 -44.38 -8.40
N LYS A 279 -0.20 -44.94 -9.61
CA LYS A 279 -0.98 -44.54 -10.81
C LYS A 279 -2.50 -44.56 -10.59
N ASN A 280 -2.98 -45.48 -9.76
CA ASN A 280 -4.42 -45.70 -9.55
C ASN A 280 -4.99 -44.96 -8.33
N ILE A 281 -4.20 -44.10 -7.67
CA ILE A 281 -4.70 -43.32 -6.52
C ILE A 281 -5.58 -42.17 -7.02
N PRO A 282 -6.85 -42.08 -6.56
CA PRO A 282 -7.73 -40.98 -6.95
C PRO A 282 -7.18 -39.62 -6.54
N TYR A 283 -7.29 -38.63 -7.43
CA TYR A 283 -6.95 -37.22 -7.20
C TYR A 283 -5.51 -36.93 -6.76
N LEU A 284 -4.63 -37.93 -6.86
CA LEU A 284 -3.21 -37.75 -6.63
C LEU A 284 -2.63 -36.92 -7.78
N GLU A 285 -1.94 -35.83 -7.45
CA GLU A 285 -1.22 -35.03 -8.44
C GLU A 285 0.16 -35.63 -8.74
N THR A 286 0.88 -36.00 -7.69
CA THR A 286 2.19 -36.63 -7.73
C THR A 286 2.53 -37.13 -6.31
N THR A 287 3.70 -37.71 -6.12
CA THR A 287 4.29 -37.97 -4.82
C THR A 287 5.56 -37.14 -4.63
N ALA A 288 5.99 -36.98 -3.38
CA ALA A 288 7.27 -36.35 -3.04
C ALA A 288 8.00 -37.07 -1.93
N ILE A 289 9.33 -37.09 -2.03
CA ILE A 289 10.23 -37.42 -0.93
C ILE A 289 10.35 -36.17 -0.06
N VAL A 290 10.04 -36.30 1.22
CA VAL A 290 10.20 -35.22 2.20
C VAL A 290 11.15 -35.68 3.29
N HIS A 291 12.27 -34.98 3.41
CA HIS A 291 13.23 -35.13 4.49
C HIS A 291 12.82 -34.21 5.66
N SER A 292 12.82 -34.77 6.87
CA SER A 292 12.50 -34.04 8.09
C SER A 292 13.41 -34.50 9.22
N SER A 293 13.34 -33.83 10.37
CA SER A 293 14.04 -34.25 11.59
C SER A 293 13.64 -35.65 12.07
N HIS A 294 12.47 -36.15 11.67
CA HIS A 294 11.95 -37.48 12.03
C HIS A 294 12.23 -38.55 10.96
N GLY A 295 13.07 -38.24 9.97
CA GLY A 295 13.44 -39.15 8.89
C GLY A 295 12.87 -38.76 7.53
N THR A 296 13.02 -39.70 6.58
CA THR A 296 12.61 -39.52 5.18
C THR A 296 11.27 -40.21 4.96
N THR A 297 10.32 -39.48 4.40
CA THR A 297 8.98 -40.00 4.12
C THR A 297 8.65 -39.81 2.64
N TYR A 298 7.89 -40.75 2.10
CA TYR A 298 7.26 -40.60 0.79
C TYR A 298 5.81 -40.20 1.00
N ARG A 299 5.38 -39.08 0.43
CA ARG A 299 4.07 -38.47 0.71
C ARG A 299 3.26 -38.27 -0.57
N PRO A 300 1.95 -38.50 -0.55
CA PRO A 300 1.08 -38.11 -1.64
C PRO A 300 0.95 -36.58 -1.68
N MET A 301 0.87 -36.04 -2.89
CA MET A 301 0.66 -34.61 -3.12
C MET A 301 -0.67 -34.36 -3.84
N VAL A 302 -1.37 -33.33 -3.40
CA VAL A 302 -2.65 -32.89 -3.95
C VAL A 302 -2.60 -31.41 -4.32
N LYS A 303 -3.39 -31.01 -5.30
CA LYS A 303 -3.51 -29.60 -5.70
C LYS A 303 -4.54 -28.89 -4.82
N ILE A 304 -4.14 -27.77 -4.23
CA ILE A 304 -5.00 -26.89 -3.45
C ILE A 304 -4.80 -25.43 -3.86
N LYS A 305 -5.86 -24.62 -3.77
CA LYS A 305 -5.77 -23.16 -3.81
C LYS A 305 -5.57 -22.67 -2.37
N ILE A 306 -4.59 -21.80 -2.17
CA ILE A 306 -4.33 -21.12 -0.90
C ILE A 306 -4.49 -19.63 -1.16
N GLU A 307 -5.35 -18.97 -0.41
CA GLU A 307 -5.45 -17.53 -0.37
C GLU A 307 -4.83 -17.01 0.94
N MET A 308 -3.78 -16.21 0.80
CA MET A 308 -2.97 -15.70 1.91
C MET A 308 -2.56 -14.26 1.60
N ASP A 309 -2.84 -13.34 2.52
CA ASP A 309 -2.60 -11.89 2.36
C ASP A 309 -3.02 -11.34 0.97
N LYS A 310 -4.26 -11.64 0.57
CA LYS A 310 -4.87 -11.23 -0.70
C LYS A 310 -4.14 -11.73 -1.95
N ARG A 311 -3.29 -12.76 -1.82
CA ARG A 311 -2.65 -13.45 -2.94
C ARG A 311 -3.14 -14.88 -3.02
N VAL A 312 -3.44 -15.30 -4.24
CA VAL A 312 -3.78 -16.68 -4.57
C VAL A 312 -2.52 -17.44 -4.97
N ILE A 313 -2.33 -18.60 -4.35
CA ILE A 313 -1.26 -19.56 -4.58
C ILE A 313 -1.90 -20.90 -4.95
N TYR A 314 -1.48 -21.49 -6.07
CA TYR A 314 -1.86 -22.85 -6.42
C TYR A 314 -0.73 -23.79 -6.02
N SER A 315 -0.91 -24.47 -4.89
CA SER A 315 0.12 -25.33 -4.30
C SER A 315 -0.10 -26.80 -4.64
N LYS A 316 1.00 -27.53 -4.81
CA LYS A 316 1.01 -28.99 -4.67
C LYS A 316 1.40 -29.28 -3.21
N ALA A 317 0.42 -29.55 -2.36
CA ALA A 317 0.63 -29.78 -0.94
C ALA A 317 0.78 -31.27 -0.64
N THR A 318 1.74 -31.64 0.20
CA THR A 318 1.88 -33.01 0.69
C THR A 318 0.88 -33.29 1.80
N ILE A 319 0.33 -34.50 1.85
CA ILE A 319 -0.51 -34.96 2.97
C ILE A 319 0.34 -35.78 3.94
N ILE A 320 0.21 -35.53 5.25
CA ILE A 320 0.88 -36.28 6.31
C ILE A 320 0.09 -36.15 7.62
N ASP A 321 0.16 -37.17 8.48
CA ASP A 321 -0.40 -37.07 9.83
C ASP A 321 0.36 -36.02 10.65
N ARG A 322 -0.37 -34.99 11.08
CA ARG A 322 0.11 -33.88 11.91
C ARG A 322 -0.83 -33.62 13.07
N ALA A 323 -1.70 -34.57 13.44
CA ALA A 323 -2.72 -34.38 14.48
C ALA A 323 -2.12 -34.01 15.86
N HIS A 324 -0.84 -34.37 16.08
CA HIS A 324 -0.08 -34.06 17.28
C HIS A 324 0.59 -32.67 17.26
N LEU A 325 0.47 -31.90 16.16
CA LEU A 325 1.10 -30.59 15.99
C LEU A 325 0.06 -29.47 16.13
N LYS A 326 0.53 -28.29 16.55
CA LYS A 326 -0.34 -27.12 16.79
C LYS A 326 -1.06 -26.60 15.54
N TYR A 327 -0.44 -26.70 14.37
CA TYR A 327 -0.97 -26.13 13.13
C TYR A 327 -1.25 -27.22 12.10
N PRO A 328 -2.47 -27.27 11.53
CA PRO A 328 -2.89 -28.30 10.58
C PRO A 328 -2.27 -28.11 9.19
N ILE A 329 -1.63 -26.96 8.93
CA ILE A 329 -0.92 -26.66 7.69
C ILE A 329 0.39 -25.93 7.97
N ILE A 330 1.43 -26.29 7.20
CA ILE A 330 2.65 -25.48 7.05
C ILE A 330 2.76 -25.02 5.60
N ILE A 331 3.14 -23.76 5.40
CA ILE A 331 3.44 -23.22 4.07
C ILE A 331 4.96 -23.22 3.89
N GLY A 332 5.42 -24.02 2.93
CA GLY A 332 6.84 -24.22 2.66
C GLY A 332 7.40 -23.23 1.63
N ASN A 333 8.72 -23.17 1.55
CA ASN A 333 9.48 -22.23 0.72
C ASN A 333 9.02 -22.15 -0.75
N LYS A 334 8.62 -23.28 -1.36
CA LYS A 334 8.11 -23.31 -2.74
C LYS A 334 6.90 -22.40 -3.00
N ASP A 335 6.10 -22.15 -1.98
CA ASP A 335 4.91 -21.31 -2.05
C ASP A 335 5.14 -19.88 -1.52
N LEU A 336 6.35 -19.59 -0.99
CA LEU A 336 6.69 -18.33 -0.33
C LEU A 336 7.44 -17.33 -1.23
N GLY A 337 7.71 -17.66 -2.50
CA GLY A 337 8.55 -16.83 -3.38
C GLY A 337 8.08 -15.39 -3.62
N ARG A 338 6.83 -15.07 -3.27
CA ARG A 338 6.22 -13.73 -3.40
C ARG A 338 6.16 -12.96 -2.07
N PHE A 339 6.72 -13.51 -1.00
CA PHE A 339 6.62 -12.99 0.35
C PHE A 339 8.00 -12.80 0.97
N LEU A 340 8.07 -11.91 1.96
CA LEU A 340 9.13 -11.76 2.94
C LEU A 340 8.55 -12.07 4.30
N ILE A 341 9.37 -12.61 5.20
CA ILE A 341 8.88 -13.18 6.45
C ILE A 341 9.50 -12.39 7.57
N ASP A 342 8.67 -11.70 8.33
CA ASP A 342 9.07 -10.98 9.52
C ASP A 342 8.78 -11.84 10.76
N VAL A 343 9.85 -12.25 11.43
CA VAL A 343 9.78 -13.09 12.63
C VAL A 343 9.21 -12.36 13.84
N ASN A 344 9.14 -11.03 13.81
CA ASN A 344 8.57 -10.21 14.88
C ASN A 344 7.08 -9.94 14.69
N LYS A 345 6.53 -10.28 13.52
CA LYS A 345 5.11 -10.14 13.20
C LYS A 345 4.40 -11.44 13.60
N ILE A 346 3.63 -11.36 14.69
CA ILE A 346 2.87 -12.47 15.29
C ILE A 346 1.41 -12.39 14.86
#